data_AF-A0A7C4I433-F1
#
_entry.id   AF-A0A7C4I433-F1
#
_cell.length_a   1.000
_cell.length_b   1.000
_cell.length_c   1.000
_cell.angle_alpha   90.00
_cell.angle_beta   90.00
_cell.angle_gamma   90.00
#
_symmetry.space_group_name_H-M   'P 1'
#
loop_
_entity.id
_entity.type
_entity.pdbx_description
1 polymer ?
#
loop_
_entity_poly.entity_id
_entity_poly.type
_entity_poly.pdbx_seq_one_letter_code
_entity_poly.pdbx_strand_id
1 'polypeptide(L)'
;MVRKNQKKIDLALRLAYIALLILLLVFFTSRFIDSLLREPTYRLEEFRGGYTIGFRYAYVGGWMITLSQLYVVLKYVVGGFRIKIKLATWLDLHCILNATGFTLVIIHSGFPYQFRYWEPFTKVNLLEGLYGLIGVRGLLTWLVIILFTTGCLNRYGKNIKLKSITHKIHFYTAPIAYLLAVIHITLSILFPTG
;
A
#
# COMPACT_ATOMS: atom_id res chain seq x y z
N MET A 1 -34.34 15.53 -1.02
CA MET A 1 -33.84 14.44 -0.15
C MET A 1 -32.55 13.78 -0.65
N VAL A 2 -32.43 13.46 -1.95
CA VAL A 2 -31.28 12.75 -2.56
C VAL A 2 -29.90 13.38 -2.29
N ARG A 3 -29.74 14.71 -2.44
CA ARG A 3 -28.46 15.41 -2.18
C ARG A 3 -27.96 15.33 -0.73
N LYS A 4 -28.86 15.23 0.25
CA LYS A 4 -28.48 15.17 1.69
C LYS A 4 -27.91 13.80 2.03
N ASN A 5 -28.48 12.73 1.46
CA ASN A 5 -27.99 11.37 1.62
C ASN A 5 -26.62 11.19 0.94
N GLN A 6 -26.43 11.76 -0.25
CA GLN A 6 -25.14 11.70 -0.94
C GLN A 6 -23.99 12.31 -0.12
N LYS A 7 -24.23 13.46 0.53
CA LYS A 7 -23.24 14.10 1.41
C LYS A 7 -22.88 13.25 2.64
N LYS A 8 -23.87 12.57 3.22
CA LYS A 8 -23.64 11.65 4.36
C LYS A 8 -22.81 10.44 3.94
N ILE A 9 -23.11 9.86 2.79
CA ILE A 9 -22.37 8.72 2.23
C ILE A 9 -20.91 9.13 1.95
N ASP A 10 -20.68 10.28 1.29
CA ASP A 10 -19.35 10.79 1.02
C ASP A 10 -18.55 11.02 2.32
N LEU A 11 -19.17 11.63 3.34
CA LEU A 11 -18.53 11.79 4.64
C LEU A 11 -18.19 10.45 5.32
N ALA A 12 -19.12 9.50 5.32
CA ALA A 12 -18.90 8.18 5.89
C ALA A 12 -17.75 7.44 5.21
N LEU A 13 -17.66 7.50 3.87
CA LEU A 13 -16.56 6.90 3.11
C LEU A 13 -15.21 7.55 3.44
N ARG A 14 -15.16 8.89 3.59
CA ARG A 14 -13.94 9.59 3.98
C ARG A 14 -13.48 9.21 5.39
N LEU A 15 -14.41 9.11 6.34
CA LEU A 15 -14.10 8.68 7.71
C LEU A 15 -13.63 7.22 7.75
N ALA A 16 -14.31 6.33 7.02
CA ALA A 16 -13.90 4.94 6.89
C ALA A 16 -12.49 4.81 6.29
N TYR A 17 -12.17 5.63 5.28
CA TYR A 17 -10.83 5.67 4.68
C TYR A 17 -9.77 6.15 5.69
N ILE A 18 -10.03 7.21 6.46
CA ILE A 18 -9.11 7.68 7.51
C ILE A 18 -8.91 6.60 8.58
N ALA A 19 -10.00 5.98 9.04
CA ALA A 19 -9.95 4.90 10.01
C ALA A 19 -9.11 3.72 9.51
N LEU A 20 -9.25 3.36 8.23
CA LEU A 20 -8.43 2.33 7.58
C LEU A 20 -6.94 2.69 7.58
N LEU A 21 -6.58 3.95 7.28
CA LEU A 21 -5.18 4.38 7.33
C LEU A 21 -4.61 4.29 8.75
N ILE A 22 -5.37 4.73 9.76
CA ILE A 22 -4.96 4.63 11.16
C ILE A 22 -4.78 3.16 11.56
N LEU A 23 -5.73 2.30 11.20
CA LEU A 23 -5.67 0.87 11.48
C LEU A 23 -4.40 0.25 10.90
N LEU A 24 -4.07 0.55 9.64
CA LEU A 24 -2.84 0.09 9.00
C LEU A 24 -1.59 0.58 9.73
N LEU A 25 -1.53 1.86 10.12
CA LEU A 25 -0.40 2.39 10.89
C LEU A 25 -0.22 1.68 12.23
N VAL A 26 -1.31 1.43 12.97
CA VAL A 26 -1.27 0.70 14.24
C VAL A 26 -0.73 -0.72 14.04
N PHE A 27 -1.26 -1.45 13.05
CA PHE A 27 -0.78 -2.81 12.75
C PHE A 27 0.69 -2.83 12.36
N PHE A 28 1.12 -1.94 11.46
CA PHE A 28 2.52 -1.86 11.06
C PHE A 28 3.44 -1.54 12.25
N THR A 29 3.00 -0.67 13.16
CA THR A 29 3.82 -0.26 14.31
C THR A 29 4.00 -1.38 15.31
N SER A 30 2.91 -2.04 15.70
CA SER A 30 2.96 -3.17 16.62
C SER A 30 3.90 -4.26 16.10
N ARG A 31 3.79 -4.61 14.82
CA ARG A 31 4.63 -5.66 14.21
C ARG A 31 6.07 -5.24 13.95
N PHE A 32 6.30 -3.97 13.67
CA PHE A 32 7.66 -3.44 13.56
C PHE A 32 8.40 -3.58 14.89
N ILE A 33 7.76 -3.24 16.01
CA ILE A 33 8.33 -3.43 17.35
C ILE A 33 8.70 -4.90 17.57
N ASP A 34 7.78 -5.83 17.27
CA ASP A 34 8.06 -7.28 17.36
C ASP A 34 9.30 -7.69 16.52
N SER A 35 9.46 -7.09 15.34
CA SER A 35 10.59 -7.38 14.44
C SER A 35 11.92 -6.77 14.91
N LEU A 36 11.89 -5.68 15.69
CA LEU A 36 13.08 -5.10 16.29
C LEU A 36 13.64 -5.96 17.42
N LEU A 37 12.78 -6.68 18.12
CA LEU A 37 13.16 -7.60 19.20
C LEU A 37 13.82 -8.89 18.70
N ARG A 38 13.78 -9.17 17.39
CA ARG A 38 14.42 -10.35 16.78
C ARG A 38 15.80 -9.98 16.25
N GLU A 39 16.79 -10.83 16.46
CA GLU A 39 18.12 -10.66 15.89
C GLU A 39 18.15 -11.10 14.42
N PRO A 40 18.70 -10.26 13.51
CA PRO A 40 18.86 -10.64 12.11
C PRO A 40 20.17 -11.42 11.89
N THR A 41 20.18 -12.32 10.90
CA THR A 41 21.39 -13.09 10.55
C THR A 41 22.34 -12.35 9.59
N TYR A 42 21.91 -11.21 9.04
CA TYR A 42 22.64 -10.38 8.08
C TYR A 42 23.11 -11.08 6.79
N ARG A 43 22.57 -12.27 6.49
CA ARG A 43 22.80 -12.94 5.20
C ARG A 43 21.98 -12.28 4.09
N LEU A 44 22.30 -12.56 2.83
CA LEU A 44 21.58 -11.98 1.70
C LEU A 44 20.08 -12.33 1.71
N GLU A 45 19.72 -13.52 2.18
CA GLU A 45 18.32 -13.93 2.30
C GLU A 45 17.56 -13.15 3.38
N GLU A 46 18.26 -12.51 4.32
CA GLU A 46 17.66 -11.79 5.44
C GLU A 46 16.82 -10.58 4.96
N PHE A 47 17.12 -10.05 3.77
CA PHE A 47 16.48 -8.86 3.21
C PHE A 47 15.10 -9.11 2.57
N ARG A 48 14.71 -10.38 2.35
CA ARG A 48 13.41 -10.76 1.78
C ARG A 48 12.41 -11.18 2.85
N GLY A 49 11.14 -11.30 2.45
CA GLY A 49 10.04 -11.72 3.30
C GLY A 49 10.26 -13.12 3.87
N GLY A 50 9.78 -13.31 5.10
CA GLY A 50 10.08 -14.49 5.92
C GLY A 50 11.24 -14.26 6.90
N TYR A 51 12.09 -13.26 6.66
CA TYR A 51 13.25 -12.95 7.50
C TYR A 51 13.12 -11.59 8.20
N THR A 52 13.94 -11.36 9.23
CA THR A 52 13.78 -10.23 10.15
C THR A 52 14.02 -8.89 9.46
N ILE A 53 15.10 -8.73 8.69
CA ILE A 53 15.35 -7.45 7.97
C ILE A 53 14.28 -7.20 6.92
N GLY A 54 13.90 -8.23 6.15
CA GLY A 54 12.83 -8.14 5.18
C GLY A 54 11.52 -7.69 5.82
N PHE A 55 11.14 -8.22 6.99
CA PHE A 55 9.95 -7.74 7.71
C PHE A 55 10.06 -6.27 8.12
N ARG A 56 11.22 -5.83 8.60
CA ARG A 56 11.46 -4.41 8.91
C ARG A 56 11.24 -3.52 7.69
N TYR A 57 11.73 -3.93 6.51
CA TYR A 57 11.47 -3.21 5.26
C TYR A 57 9.99 -3.19 4.88
N ALA A 58 9.26 -4.29 5.08
CA ALA A 58 7.82 -4.33 4.84
C ALA A 58 7.08 -3.29 5.69
N TYR A 59 7.40 -3.22 6.99
CA TYR A 59 6.71 -2.32 7.91
C TYR A 59 7.06 -0.85 7.69
N VAL A 60 8.36 -0.54 7.52
CA VAL A 60 8.78 0.83 7.20
C VAL A 60 8.23 1.24 5.84
N GLY A 61 8.30 0.37 4.83
CA GLY A 61 7.74 0.65 3.52
C GLY A 61 6.22 0.85 3.55
N GLY A 62 5.51 0.00 4.31
CA GLY A 62 4.07 0.13 4.56
C GLY A 62 3.70 1.45 5.23
N TRP A 63 4.48 1.91 6.21
CA TRP A 63 4.32 3.24 6.81
C TRP A 63 4.47 4.34 5.78
N MET A 64 5.55 4.33 4.98
CA MET A 64 5.79 5.38 4.00
C MET A 64 4.66 5.45 2.97
N ILE A 65 4.21 4.31 2.44
CA ILE A 65 3.08 4.25 1.51
C ILE A 65 1.78 4.74 2.16
N THR A 66 1.52 4.37 3.42
CA THR A 66 0.29 4.78 4.14
C THR A 66 0.31 6.27 4.46
N LEU A 67 1.44 6.79 4.96
CA LEU A 67 1.62 8.22 5.25
C LEU A 67 1.60 9.08 3.99
N SER A 68 1.99 8.54 2.83
CA SER A 68 1.84 9.26 1.55
C SER A 68 0.39 9.64 1.26
N GLN A 69 -0.59 8.91 1.81
CA GLN A 69 -2.01 9.22 1.63
C GLN A 69 -2.47 10.46 2.38
N LEU A 70 -1.66 11.02 3.28
CA LEU A 70 -1.95 12.32 3.89
C LEU A 70 -2.17 13.39 2.81
N TYR A 71 -1.46 13.34 1.69
CA TYR A 71 -1.73 14.21 0.55
C TYR A 71 -3.17 14.06 0.02
N VAL A 72 -3.66 12.82 -0.13
CA VAL A 72 -5.03 12.53 -0.60
C VAL A 72 -6.06 13.03 0.41
N VAL A 73 -5.82 12.79 1.70
CA VAL A 73 -6.67 13.30 2.79
C VAL A 73 -6.71 14.83 2.76
N LEU A 74 -5.56 15.50 2.69
CA LEU A 74 -5.51 16.96 2.65
C LEU A 74 -6.19 17.53 1.41
N LYS A 75 -5.96 16.93 0.23
CA LYS A 75 -6.53 17.38 -1.04
C LYS A 75 -8.05 17.24 -1.09
N TYR A 76 -8.58 16.08 -0.71
CA TYR A 76 -9.98 15.74 -0.94
C TYR A 76 -10.85 15.87 0.32
N VAL A 77 -10.29 15.62 1.50
CA VAL A 77 -11.01 15.70 2.78
C VAL A 77 -10.91 17.09 3.38
N VAL A 78 -9.70 17.66 3.45
CA VAL A 78 -9.46 18.96 4.11
C VAL A 78 -9.71 20.16 3.19
N GLY A 79 -9.72 19.97 1.86
CA GLY A 79 -10.01 21.03 0.87
C GLY A 79 -11.36 21.74 1.08
N GLY A 80 -12.31 21.14 1.83
CA GLY A 80 -13.56 21.78 2.23
C GLY A 80 -13.44 22.79 3.39
N PHE A 81 -12.32 22.84 4.11
CA PHE A 81 -12.18 23.55 5.39
C PHE A 81 -11.54 24.95 5.29
N ARG A 82 -11.44 25.56 4.09
CA ARG A 82 -10.83 26.89 3.88
C ARG A 82 -9.38 27.03 4.41
N ILE A 83 -8.67 25.94 4.66
CA ILE A 83 -7.28 25.94 5.10
C ILE A 83 -6.36 26.14 3.88
N LYS A 84 -5.48 27.14 3.91
CA LYS A 84 -4.47 27.36 2.86
C LYS A 84 -3.36 26.30 3.00
N ILE A 85 -3.47 25.22 2.23
CA ILE A 85 -2.47 24.14 2.20
C ILE A 85 -1.62 24.29 0.94
N LYS A 86 -0.28 24.29 1.08
CA LYS A 86 0.66 24.24 -0.06
C LYS A 86 0.65 22.85 -0.68
N LEU A 87 -0.38 22.58 -1.49
CA LEU A 87 -0.64 21.25 -2.06
C LEU A 87 0.53 20.69 -2.88
N ALA A 88 1.33 21.56 -3.51
CA ALA A 88 2.53 21.18 -4.24
C ALA A 88 3.58 20.46 -3.36
N THR A 89 3.87 21.00 -2.17
CA THR A 89 4.82 20.39 -1.22
C THR A 89 4.33 19.03 -0.74
N TRP A 90 3.03 18.89 -0.48
CA TRP A 90 2.43 17.61 -0.08
C TRP A 90 2.45 16.58 -1.21
N LEU A 91 2.33 17.01 -2.46
CA LEU A 91 2.48 16.14 -3.61
C LEU A 91 3.93 15.64 -3.75
N ASP A 92 4.92 16.50 -3.54
CA ASP A 92 6.33 16.09 -3.57
C ASP A 92 6.63 15.09 -2.44
N LEU A 93 6.15 15.36 -1.22
CA LEU A 93 6.27 14.43 -0.11
C LEU A 93 5.56 13.09 -0.40
N HIS A 94 4.36 13.12 -0.99
CA HIS A 94 3.66 11.92 -1.42
C HIS A 94 4.50 11.09 -2.40
N CYS A 95 5.16 11.74 -3.37
CA CYS A 95 6.04 11.06 -4.31
C CYS A 95 7.26 10.45 -3.62
N ILE A 96 7.95 11.19 -2.74
CA ILE A 96 9.13 10.71 -2.01
C ILE A 96 8.79 9.52 -1.11
N LEU A 97 7.70 9.64 -0.34
CA LEU A 97 7.23 8.57 0.55
C LEU A 97 6.83 7.32 -0.25
N ASN A 98 6.09 7.47 -1.36
CA ASN A 98 5.73 6.33 -2.20
C ASN A 98 6.95 5.68 -2.86
N ALA A 99 7.93 6.46 -3.35
CA ALA A 99 9.15 5.90 -3.93
C ALA A 99 9.95 5.12 -2.89
N THR A 100 10.17 5.71 -1.72
CA THR A 100 10.88 5.05 -0.61
C THR A 100 10.16 3.78 -0.17
N GLY A 101 8.85 3.88 0.06
CA GLY A 101 8.05 2.74 0.51
C GLY A 101 7.94 1.65 -0.56
N PHE A 102 7.79 2.02 -1.83
CA PHE A 102 7.83 1.09 -2.96
C PHE A 102 9.13 0.29 -2.97
N THR A 103 10.29 0.97 -2.93
CA THR A 103 11.59 0.31 -2.93
C THR A 103 11.72 -0.69 -1.79
N LEU A 104 11.36 -0.30 -0.57
CA LEU A 104 11.44 -1.19 0.60
C LEU A 104 10.51 -2.40 0.48
N VAL A 105 9.28 -2.22 0.00
CA VAL A 105 8.31 -3.32 -0.18
C VAL A 105 8.74 -4.28 -1.31
N ILE A 106 9.36 -3.77 -2.39
CA ILE A 106 9.89 -4.59 -3.48
C ILE A 106 11.10 -5.42 -3.02
N ILE A 107 11.99 -4.83 -2.22
CA ILE A 107 13.10 -5.60 -1.62
C ILE A 107 12.54 -6.66 -0.68
N HIS A 108 11.57 -6.30 0.18
CA HIS A 108 10.88 -7.25 1.03
C HIS A 108 10.23 -8.38 0.24
N SER A 109 9.62 -8.14 -0.91
CA SER A 109 9.02 -9.23 -1.69
C SER A 109 10.05 -10.18 -2.29
N GLY A 110 11.35 -9.83 -2.26
CA GLY A 110 12.43 -10.58 -2.90
C GLY A 110 12.45 -10.41 -4.41
N PHE A 111 11.77 -9.40 -4.96
CA PHE A 111 11.68 -9.18 -6.39
C PHE A 111 12.97 -8.54 -6.97
N PRO A 112 13.41 -8.93 -8.18
CA PRO A 112 12.86 -10.00 -9.02
C PRO A 112 13.40 -11.41 -8.71
N TYR A 113 14.50 -11.53 -7.97
CA TYR A 113 15.33 -12.74 -7.95
C TYR A 113 14.81 -13.92 -7.11
N GLN A 114 14.00 -13.64 -6.08
CA GLN A 114 13.50 -14.65 -5.13
C GLN A 114 12.00 -14.47 -4.84
N PHE A 115 11.27 -13.85 -5.77
CA PHE A 115 9.84 -13.58 -5.60
C PHE A 115 9.02 -14.87 -5.81
N ARG A 116 8.74 -15.57 -4.70
CA ARG A 116 7.98 -16.84 -4.69
C ARG A 116 6.57 -16.70 -5.26
N TYR A 117 6.03 -15.49 -5.38
CA TYR A 117 4.66 -15.23 -5.83
C TYR A 117 4.60 -14.58 -7.22
N TRP A 118 5.58 -14.89 -8.08
CA TRP A 118 5.63 -14.42 -9.48
C TRP A 118 4.33 -14.68 -10.23
N GLU A 119 3.74 -15.86 -10.06
CA GLU A 119 2.43 -16.23 -10.58
C GLU A 119 1.37 -16.12 -9.48
N PRO A 120 0.66 -14.98 -9.37
CA PRO A 120 -0.22 -14.75 -8.24
C PRO A 120 -1.51 -15.58 -8.31
N PHE A 121 -2.04 -15.82 -9.51
CA PHE A 121 -3.33 -16.48 -9.71
C PHE A 121 -3.28 -18.00 -9.49
N THR A 122 -2.12 -18.63 -9.69
CA THR A 122 -1.94 -20.08 -9.49
C THR A 122 -1.99 -20.50 -8.03
N LYS A 123 -1.92 -19.52 -7.11
CA LYS A 123 -1.90 -19.72 -5.66
C LYS A 123 -3.15 -19.18 -4.96
N VAL A 124 -4.18 -18.80 -5.71
CA VAL A 124 -5.48 -18.40 -5.16
C VAL A 124 -6.46 -19.57 -5.28
N ASN A 125 -6.88 -20.13 -4.15
CA ASN A 125 -7.89 -21.18 -4.09
C ASN A 125 -9.04 -20.79 -3.15
N LEU A 126 -10.14 -20.25 -3.69
CA LEU A 126 -11.25 -19.79 -2.87
C LEU A 126 -11.93 -20.90 -2.05
N LEU A 127 -11.75 -22.18 -2.43
CA LEU A 127 -12.34 -23.32 -1.72
C LEU A 127 -11.63 -23.62 -0.39
N GLU A 128 -10.41 -23.15 -0.21
CA GLU A 128 -9.62 -23.32 1.02
C GLU A 128 -9.84 -22.18 2.05
N GLY A 129 -10.89 -21.38 1.85
CA GLY A 129 -11.22 -20.26 2.73
C GLY A 129 -10.13 -19.19 2.75
N LEU A 130 -9.79 -18.69 3.94
CA LEU A 130 -8.78 -17.63 4.09
C LEU A 130 -7.37 -18.11 3.70
N TYR A 131 -7.03 -19.37 3.95
CA TYR A 131 -5.71 -19.91 3.61
C TYR A 131 -5.46 -19.87 2.10
N GLY A 132 -6.48 -20.18 1.31
CA GLY A 132 -6.42 -20.12 -0.14
C GLY A 132 -6.25 -18.71 -0.72
N LEU A 133 -6.26 -17.65 0.10
CA LEU A 133 -5.93 -16.29 -0.33
C LEU A 133 -4.43 -15.98 -0.27
N ILE A 134 -3.55 -16.96 -0.02
CA ILE A 134 -2.09 -16.73 -0.01
C ILE A 134 -1.57 -16.14 -1.33
N GLY A 135 -2.18 -16.43 -2.48
CA GLY A 135 -1.85 -15.78 -3.76
C GLY A 135 -2.01 -14.25 -3.78
N VAL A 136 -2.79 -13.68 -2.84
CA VAL A 136 -2.94 -12.22 -2.66
C VAL A 136 -1.60 -11.53 -2.39
N ARG A 137 -0.63 -12.23 -1.76
CA ARG A 137 0.72 -11.68 -1.52
C ARG A 137 1.41 -11.32 -2.84
N GLY A 138 1.23 -12.17 -3.86
CA GLY A 138 1.73 -11.95 -5.21
C GLY A 138 0.99 -10.82 -5.92
N LEU A 139 -0.34 -10.85 -5.87
CA LEU A 139 -1.19 -9.81 -6.48
C LEU A 139 -0.84 -8.42 -5.95
N LEU A 140 -0.64 -8.30 -4.65
CA LEU A 140 -0.30 -7.03 -4.01
C LEU A 140 1.01 -6.45 -4.55
N THR A 141 2.04 -7.28 -4.71
CA THR A 141 3.33 -6.84 -5.26
C THR A 141 3.17 -6.29 -6.68
N TRP A 142 2.45 -7.01 -7.55
CA TRP A 142 2.17 -6.56 -8.91
C TRP A 142 1.34 -5.27 -8.96
N LEU A 143 0.32 -5.15 -8.11
CA LEU A 143 -0.47 -3.91 -8.01
C LEU A 143 0.38 -2.73 -7.53
N VAL A 144 1.29 -2.95 -6.59
CA VAL A 144 2.22 -1.93 -6.10
C VAL A 144 3.16 -1.45 -7.22
N ILE A 145 3.64 -2.35 -8.09
CA ILE A 145 4.41 -1.98 -9.30
C ILE A 145 3.57 -1.15 -10.28
N ILE A 146 2.33 -1.57 -10.55
CA ILE A 146 1.41 -0.84 -11.42
C ILE A 146 1.12 0.56 -10.85
N LEU A 147 0.88 0.66 -9.54
CA LEU A 147 0.61 1.92 -8.85
C LEU A 147 1.79 2.87 -8.93
N PHE A 148 3.00 2.38 -8.66
CA PHE A 148 4.22 3.18 -8.74
C PHE A 148 4.45 3.69 -10.17
N THR A 149 4.36 2.80 -11.15
CA THR A 149 4.57 3.11 -12.57
C THR A 149 3.56 4.13 -13.07
N THR A 150 2.27 3.91 -12.81
CA THR A 150 1.20 4.84 -13.21
C THR A 150 1.30 6.18 -12.47
N GLY A 151 1.74 6.18 -11.21
CA GLY A 151 2.02 7.41 -10.44
C GLY A 151 3.15 8.23 -11.07
N CYS A 152 4.24 7.57 -11.47
CA CYS A 152 5.36 8.22 -12.17
C CYS A 152 4.92 8.80 -13.52
N LEU A 153 4.17 8.04 -14.32
CA LEU A 153 3.64 8.51 -15.61
C LEU A 153 2.68 9.70 -15.43
N ASN A 154 1.86 9.72 -14.38
CA ASN A 154 0.99 10.86 -14.06
C ASN A 154 1.79 12.13 -13.70
N ARG A 155 2.89 11.99 -12.98
CA ARG A 155 3.73 13.12 -12.55
C ARG A 155 4.62 13.64 -13.67
N TYR A 156 5.37 12.74 -14.30
CA TYR A 156 6.48 13.08 -15.21
C TYR A 156 6.17 12.83 -16.69
N GLY A 157 5.08 12.12 -17.00
CA GLY A 157 4.66 11.91 -18.37
C GLY A 157 4.27 13.21 -19.06
N LYS A 158 4.67 13.34 -20.34
CA LYS A 158 4.38 14.49 -21.20
C LYS A 158 3.11 14.32 -22.04
N ASN A 159 2.70 13.08 -22.33
CA ASN A 159 1.54 12.79 -23.17
C ASN A 159 0.21 12.86 -22.38
N ILE A 160 -0.65 13.82 -22.72
CA ILE A 160 -1.92 14.08 -22.03
C ILE A 160 -2.89 12.88 -22.07
N LYS A 161 -2.98 12.18 -23.22
CA LYS A 161 -3.87 11.00 -23.36
C LYS A 161 -3.42 9.88 -22.43
N LEU A 162 -2.11 9.61 -22.41
CA LEU A 162 -1.53 8.61 -21.53
C LEU A 162 -1.76 8.97 -20.05
N LYS A 163 -1.54 10.23 -19.67
CA LYS A 163 -1.80 10.72 -18.31
C LYS A 163 -3.25 10.51 -17.87
N SER A 164 -4.22 10.76 -18.76
CA SER A 164 -5.64 10.55 -18.44
C SER A 164 -5.94 9.08 -18.13
N ILE A 165 -5.37 8.16 -18.93
CA ILE A 165 -5.52 6.71 -18.73
C ILE A 165 -4.81 6.27 -17.44
N THR A 166 -3.54 6.64 -17.26
CA THR A 166 -2.76 6.27 -16.08
C THR A 166 -3.32 6.89 -14.81
N HIS A 167 -3.99 8.04 -14.87
CA HIS A 167 -4.67 8.64 -13.74
C HIS A 167 -5.85 7.78 -13.28
N LYS A 168 -6.68 7.32 -14.22
CA LYS A 168 -7.80 6.41 -13.90
C LYS A 168 -7.28 5.10 -13.32
N ILE A 169 -6.29 4.48 -13.96
CA ILE A 169 -5.70 3.24 -13.46
C ILE A 169 -5.17 3.44 -12.05
N HIS A 170 -4.36 4.48 -11.81
CA HIS A 170 -3.80 4.76 -10.49
C HIS A 170 -4.89 4.98 -9.43
N PHE A 171 -5.93 5.75 -9.76
CA PHE A 171 -7.03 6.05 -8.85
C PHE A 171 -7.83 4.80 -8.45
N TYR A 172 -8.15 3.91 -9.39
CA TYR A 172 -8.93 2.70 -9.11
C TYR A 172 -8.09 1.55 -8.52
N THR A 173 -6.82 1.46 -8.87
CA THR A 173 -5.92 0.41 -8.33
C THR A 173 -5.50 0.69 -6.89
N ALA A 174 -5.42 1.97 -6.48
CA ALA A 174 -5.03 2.36 -5.14
C ALA A 174 -5.91 1.72 -4.05
N PRO A 175 -7.25 1.88 -4.03
CA PRO A 175 -8.09 1.28 -3.01
C PRO A 175 -8.01 -0.26 -3.01
N ILE A 176 -7.88 -0.89 -4.19
CA ILE A 176 -7.71 -2.35 -4.30
C ILE A 176 -6.42 -2.78 -3.62
N ALA A 177 -5.30 -2.09 -3.87
CA ALA A 177 -4.02 -2.39 -3.23
C ALA A 177 -4.09 -2.24 -1.71
N TYR A 178 -4.78 -1.21 -1.17
CA TYR A 178 -4.97 -1.07 0.27
C TYR A 178 -5.80 -2.22 0.87
N LEU A 179 -6.87 -2.65 0.19
CA LEU A 179 -7.66 -3.81 0.62
C LEU A 179 -6.82 -5.09 0.61
N LEU A 180 -6.06 -5.32 -0.46
CA LEU A 180 -5.15 -6.47 -0.53
C LEU A 180 -4.03 -6.39 0.51
N ALA A 181 -3.57 -5.20 0.87
CA ALA A 181 -2.60 -5.00 1.96
C ALA A 181 -3.19 -5.41 3.32
N VAL A 182 -4.44 -5.04 3.62
CA VAL A 182 -5.14 -5.50 4.84
C VAL A 182 -5.25 -7.02 4.85
N ILE A 183 -5.66 -7.63 3.74
CA ILE A 183 -5.75 -9.09 3.62
C ILE A 183 -4.37 -9.71 3.80
N HIS A 184 -3.34 -9.17 3.15
CA HIS A 184 -1.96 -9.65 3.27
C HIS A 184 -1.44 -9.63 4.71
N ILE A 185 -1.65 -8.53 5.43
CA ILE A 185 -1.26 -8.39 6.84
C ILE A 185 -2.04 -9.39 7.69
N THR A 186 -3.36 -9.48 7.50
CA THR A 186 -4.22 -10.43 8.22
C THR A 186 -3.77 -11.87 8.00
N LEU A 187 -3.50 -12.27 6.76
CA LEU A 187 -2.99 -13.60 6.43
C LEU A 187 -1.61 -13.85 7.03
N SER A 188 -0.76 -12.83 7.13
CA SER A 188 0.57 -12.96 7.75
C SER A 188 0.49 -13.10 9.28
N ILE A 189 -0.59 -12.61 9.89
CA ILE A 189 -0.88 -12.77 11.33
C ILE A 189 -1.49 -14.14 11.60
N LEU A 190 -2.50 -14.54 10.82
CA LEU A 190 -3.23 -15.78 11.03
C LEU A 190 -2.45 -17.02 10.57
N PHE A 191 -1.68 -16.86 9.48
CA PHE A 191 -0.89 -17.92 8.87
C PHE A 191 0.55 -17.42 8.69
N PRO A 192 1.31 -17.28 9.79
CA PRO A 192 2.71 -16.91 9.73
C PRO A 192 3.45 -18.06 9.04
N THR A 193 3.67 -17.94 7.73
CA THR A 193 4.53 -18.85 7.00
C THR A 193 5.96 -18.50 7.41
N GLY A 194 6.59 -19.39 8.17
CA GLY A 194 8.03 -19.41 8.36
C GLY A 194 8.78 -19.59 7.05
#